data_AF-A0A383EPE9-F1
#
_entry.id   AF-A0A383EPE9-F1
#
_cell.length_a   1.000
_cell.length_b   1.000
_cell.length_c   1.000
_cell.angle_alpha   90.00
_cell.angle_beta   90.00
_cell.angle_gamma   90.00
#
_symmetry.space_group_name_H-M   'P 1'
#
loop_
_entity.id
_entity.type
_entity.pdbx_description
1 polymer ?
#
loop_
_entity_poly.entity_id
_entity_poly.type
_entity_poly.pdbx_seq_one_letter_code
_entity_poly.pdbx_strand_id
1 'polypeptide(L)'
;QIIDLDIPVIVALNMMDRVKKKNQDIDSKSLKEMLGVTAVLPMSAHEKWGVDELKSELAQLIQNEYEPVRSQMQLRISDEIVKCLDPLNKILVQNYGYDDHTAMVQSLKIISRDSALELYRCYHEENQTEMNVLIEIRNSSIQKIEKLKVNYRILEASARYEMLDNALVEHNIIIKDELHKESRSEKVDKILTHKYYGPLIFIFLLYCIFQSIFTWAAVPMNWINLGVG
;
A
#
# COMPACT_ATOMS: atom_id res chain seq x y z
N GLN A 1 2.98 -9.21 -0.63
CA GLN A 1 3.65 -9.17 0.69
C GLN A 1 3.04 -10.19 1.65
N ILE A 2 1.78 -10.07 2.08
CA ILE A 2 1.16 -11.11 2.95
C ILE A 2 1.00 -12.45 2.22
N ILE A 3 0.60 -12.39 0.95
CA ILE A 3 0.48 -13.57 0.07
C ILE A 3 1.82 -14.32 -0.08
N ASP A 4 2.94 -13.61 0.04
CA ASP A 4 4.29 -14.18 -0.07
C ASP A 4 4.65 -15.07 1.14
N LEU A 5 3.82 -15.12 2.20
CA LEU A 5 4.11 -15.83 3.45
C LEU A 5 3.59 -17.29 3.49
N ASP A 6 3.03 -17.79 2.39
CA ASP A 6 2.44 -19.15 2.28
C ASP A 6 1.44 -19.51 3.40
N ILE A 7 0.79 -18.49 3.96
CA ILE A 7 -0.28 -18.61 4.94
C ILE A 7 -1.64 -18.42 4.25
N PRO A 8 -2.71 -19.10 4.71
CA PRO A 8 -4.05 -18.84 4.20
C PRO A 8 -4.48 -17.39 4.44
N VAL A 9 -4.93 -16.71 3.39
CA VAL A 9 -5.37 -15.30 3.45
C VAL A 9 -6.82 -15.20 3.01
N ILE A 10 -7.63 -14.47 3.78
CA ILE A 10 -8.96 -14.00 3.36
C ILE A 10 -8.88 -12.48 3.15
N VAL A 11 -9.32 -12.02 1.98
CA VAL A 11 -9.39 -10.60 1.65
C VAL A 11 -10.82 -10.09 1.89
N ALA A 12 -10.98 -9.29 2.94
CA ALA A 12 -12.21 -8.55 3.18
C ALA A 12 -12.22 -7.26 2.33
N LEU A 13 -12.87 -7.31 1.17
CA LEU A 13 -12.95 -6.19 0.23
C LEU A 13 -13.99 -5.17 0.72
N ASN A 14 -13.54 -4.22 1.52
CA ASN A 14 -14.40 -3.23 2.17
C ASN A 14 -14.77 -2.04 1.26
N MET A 15 -15.72 -1.21 1.71
CA MET A 15 -16.26 -0.03 1.00
C MET A 15 -16.96 -0.34 -0.32
N MET A 16 -17.50 -1.56 -0.46
CA MET A 16 -18.22 -1.95 -1.68
C MET A 16 -19.54 -1.18 -1.88
N ASP A 17 -20.05 -0.51 -0.84
CA ASP A 17 -21.15 0.45 -0.99
C ASP A 17 -20.76 1.66 -1.84
N ARG A 18 -19.51 2.14 -1.74
CA ARG A 18 -19.00 3.25 -2.55
C ARG A 18 -18.78 2.83 -3.98
N VAL A 19 -18.28 1.62 -4.19
CA VAL A 19 -18.09 1.01 -5.51
C VAL A 19 -19.43 0.89 -6.22
N LYS A 20 -20.45 0.32 -5.55
CA LYS A 20 -21.83 0.22 -6.06
C LYS A 20 -22.45 1.59 -6.33
N LYS A 21 -22.26 2.58 -5.46
CA LYS A 21 -22.74 3.98 -5.67
C LYS A 21 -22.16 4.63 -6.94
N LYS A 22 -20.99 4.18 -7.39
CA LYS A 22 -20.37 4.62 -8.65
C LYS A 22 -20.79 3.77 -9.86
N ASN A 23 -21.79 2.90 -9.73
CA ASN A 23 -22.16 1.90 -10.76
C ASN A 23 -20.96 1.05 -11.23
N GLN A 24 -19.96 0.89 -10.37
CA GLN A 24 -18.83 0.02 -10.59
C GLN A 24 -19.08 -1.32 -9.87
N ASP A 25 -18.45 -2.37 -10.37
CA ASP A 25 -18.40 -3.66 -9.70
C ASP A 25 -16.96 -4.19 -9.77
N ILE A 26 -16.59 -4.95 -8.76
CA ILE A 26 -15.26 -5.56 -8.66
C ILE A 26 -15.46 -7.06 -8.62
N ASP A 27 -14.92 -7.75 -9.63
CA ASP A 27 -15.00 -9.20 -9.73
C ASP A 27 -14.16 -9.86 -8.63
N SER A 28 -14.84 -10.25 -7.56
CA SER A 28 -14.23 -10.91 -6.40
C SER A 28 -13.69 -12.30 -6.75
N LYS A 29 -14.26 -12.98 -7.75
CA LYS A 29 -13.77 -14.28 -8.20
C LYS A 29 -12.45 -14.12 -8.95
N SER A 30 -12.39 -13.19 -9.90
CA SER A 30 -11.15 -12.90 -10.63
C SER A 30 -10.05 -12.41 -9.69
N LEU A 31 -10.37 -11.56 -8.70
CA LEU A 31 -9.41 -11.15 -7.66
C LEU A 31 -8.91 -12.33 -6.82
N LYS A 32 -9.78 -13.28 -6.47
CA LYS A 32 -9.40 -14.47 -5.71
C LYS A 32 -8.37 -15.29 -6.48
N GLU A 33 -8.63 -15.55 -7.75
CA GLU A 33 -7.75 -16.31 -8.64
C GLU A 33 -6.42 -15.58 -8.87
N MET A 34 -6.47 -14.28 -9.14
CA MET A 34 -5.29 -13.43 -9.34
C MET A 34 -4.37 -13.44 -8.12
N LEU A 35 -4.93 -13.18 -6.93
CA LEU A 35 -4.17 -13.07 -5.68
C LEU A 35 -3.75 -14.44 -5.12
N GLY A 36 -4.38 -15.53 -5.56
CA GLY A 36 -4.17 -16.88 -4.99
C GLY A 36 -4.55 -16.96 -3.51
N VAL A 37 -5.67 -16.35 -3.13
CA VAL A 37 -6.12 -16.30 -1.73
C VAL A 37 -7.28 -17.26 -1.49
N THR A 38 -7.53 -17.61 -0.23
CA THR A 38 -8.62 -18.51 0.18
C THR A 38 -9.96 -17.95 -0.26
N ALA A 39 -10.21 -16.68 0.04
CA ALA A 39 -11.44 -16.00 -0.32
C ALA A 39 -11.23 -14.50 -0.51
N VAL A 40 -12.08 -13.91 -1.36
CA VAL A 40 -12.27 -12.46 -1.48
C VAL A 40 -13.74 -12.19 -1.22
N LEU A 41 -14.03 -11.48 -0.15
CA LEU A 41 -15.40 -11.25 0.33
C LEU A 41 -15.73 -9.76 0.25
N PRO A 42 -16.66 -9.34 -0.63
CA PRO A 42 -17.12 -7.96 -0.66
C PRO A 42 -17.90 -7.63 0.61
N MET A 43 -17.64 -6.46 1.19
CA MET A 43 -18.34 -6.00 2.39
C MET A 43 -18.49 -4.48 2.45
N SER A 44 -19.43 -4.01 3.26
CA SER A 44 -19.44 -2.63 3.76
C SER A 44 -19.57 -2.65 5.28
N ALA A 45 -18.50 -2.27 5.96
CA ALA A 45 -18.54 -2.10 7.41
C ALA A 45 -19.54 -1.00 7.84
N HIS A 46 -19.71 0.05 7.02
CA HIS A 46 -20.62 1.16 7.30
C HIS A 46 -22.09 0.76 7.13
N GLU A 47 -22.41 0.09 6.02
CA GLU A 47 -23.77 -0.39 5.74
C GLU A 47 -24.06 -1.77 6.37
N LYS A 48 -23.11 -2.30 7.15
CA LYS A 48 -23.21 -3.53 7.97
C LYS A 48 -23.60 -4.79 7.21
N TRP A 49 -23.06 -5.00 6.01
CA TRP A 49 -23.22 -6.24 5.24
C TRP A 49 -21.86 -6.86 4.89
N GLY A 50 -21.82 -8.17 4.65
CA GLY A 50 -20.58 -8.92 4.38
C GLY A 50 -19.84 -9.44 5.62
N VAL A 51 -20.29 -9.06 6.82
CA VAL A 51 -19.65 -9.43 8.09
C VAL A 51 -19.92 -10.89 8.47
N ASP A 52 -21.13 -11.38 8.23
CA ASP A 52 -21.50 -12.74 8.61
C ASP A 52 -20.91 -13.76 7.64
N GLU A 53 -20.78 -13.41 6.36
CA GLU A 53 -20.05 -14.15 5.35
C GLU A 53 -18.56 -14.27 5.73
N LEU A 54 -17.94 -13.17 6.17
CA LEU A 54 -16.56 -13.17 6.66
C LEU A 54 -16.38 -14.10 7.87
N LYS A 55 -17.30 -14.07 8.84
CA LYS A 55 -17.25 -14.98 10.00
C LYS A 55 -17.40 -16.44 9.59
N SER A 56 -18.31 -16.73 8.65
CA SER A 56 -18.51 -18.07 8.13
C SER A 56 -17.24 -18.60 7.45
N GLU A 57 -16.61 -17.80 6.60
CA GLU A 57 -15.37 -18.18 5.92
C GLU A 57 -14.22 -18.40 6.90
N LEU A 58 -14.07 -17.52 7.90
CA LEU A 58 -13.09 -17.68 8.98
C LEU A 58 -13.33 -18.97 9.76
N ALA A 59 -14.58 -19.31 10.09
CA ALA A 59 -14.90 -20.55 10.79
C ALA A 59 -14.53 -21.78 9.96
N GLN A 60 -14.78 -21.74 8.64
CA GLN A 60 -14.40 -22.82 7.73
C GLN A 60 -12.87 -22.97 7.61
N LEU A 61 -12.14 -21.85 7.53
CA LEU A 61 -10.69 -21.85 7.44
C LEU A 61 -10.02 -22.43 8.70
N ILE A 62 -10.61 -22.19 9.88
CA ILE A 62 -10.12 -22.77 11.14
C ILE A 62 -10.41 -24.27 11.23
N GLN A 63 -11.54 -24.73 10.68
CA GLN A 63 -11.99 -26.12 10.83
C GLN A 63 -11.41 -27.08 9.79
N ASN A 64 -11.01 -26.59 8.62
CA ASN A 64 -10.54 -27.42 7.52
C ASN A 64 -9.05 -27.20 7.24
N GLU A 65 -8.36 -28.27 6.84
CA GLU A 65 -7.07 -28.11 6.17
C GLU A 65 -7.32 -27.44 4.82
N TYR A 66 -6.63 -26.32 4.58
CA TYR A 66 -6.76 -25.57 3.35
C TYR A 66 -5.55 -25.84 2.47
N GLU A 67 -5.79 -26.19 1.20
CA GLU A 67 -4.69 -26.33 0.25
C GLU A 67 -4.15 -24.95 -0.13
N PRO A 68 -2.83 -24.74 -0.10
CA PRO A 68 -2.24 -23.47 -0.49
C PRO A 68 -2.53 -23.22 -1.98
N VAL A 69 -3.34 -22.20 -2.25
CA VAL A 69 -3.56 -21.70 -3.61
C VAL A 69 -2.37 -20.80 -3.94
N ARG A 70 -1.63 -21.14 -4.99
CA ARG A 70 -0.50 -20.31 -5.41
C ARG A 70 -1.00 -19.08 -6.15
N SER A 71 -0.50 -17.92 -5.74
CA SER A 71 -0.69 -16.65 -6.45
C SER A 71 -0.21 -16.78 -7.90
N GLN A 72 -1.00 -16.23 -8.83
CA GLN A 72 -0.64 -16.15 -10.25
C GLN A 72 0.22 -14.92 -10.56
N MET A 73 0.34 -13.99 -9.61
CA MET A 73 1.21 -12.82 -9.74
C MET A 73 2.68 -13.24 -9.76
N GLN A 74 3.40 -12.83 -10.80
CA GLN A 74 4.82 -13.11 -10.96
C GLN A 74 5.63 -11.83 -10.90
N LEU A 75 6.61 -11.80 -10.01
CA LEU A 75 7.56 -10.69 -9.93
C LEU A 75 8.49 -10.76 -11.15
N ARG A 76 8.39 -9.77 -12.04
CA ARG A 76 9.27 -9.65 -13.21
C ARG A 76 10.36 -8.64 -12.93
N ILE A 77 11.61 -9.06 -13.17
CA ILE A 77 12.81 -8.26 -13.00
C ILE A 77 13.68 -8.49 -14.24
N SER A 78 14.38 -7.46 -14.72
CA SER A 78 15.23 -7.62 -15.90
C SER A 78 16.41 -8.57 -15.63
N ASP A 79 16.85 -9.28 -16.66
CA ASP A 79 17.95 -10.25 -16.57
C ASP A 79 19.25 -9.61 -16.06
N GLU A 80 19.50 -8.34 -16.36
CA GLU A 80 20.66 -7.59 -15.86
C GLU A 80 20.63 -7.44 -14.35
N ILE A 81 19.46 -7.12 -13.79
CA ILE A 81 19.27 -6.98 -12.35
C ILE A 81 19.33 -8.34 -11.67
N VAL A 82 18.73 -9.37 -12.26
CA VAL A 82 18.84 -10.76 -11.78
C VAL A 82 20.31 -11.18 -11.69
N LYS A 83 21.12 -10.90 -12.72
CA LYS A 83 22.59 -11.16 -12.69
C LYS A 83 23.32 -10.37 -11.61
N CYS A 84 22.87 -9.15 -11.30
CA CYS A 84 23.44 -8.36 -10.20
C CYS A 84 23.13 -8.98 -8.83
N LEU A 85 21.93 -9.56 -8.68
CA LEU A 85 21.44 -10.16 -7.44
C LEU A 85 21.82 -11.64 -7.25
N ASP A 86 22.22 -12.35 -8.31
CA ASP A 86 22.57 -13.78 -8.26
C ASP A 86 23.55 -14.18 -7.13
N PRO A 87 24.62 -13.42 -6.81
CA PRO A 87 25.48 -13.75 -5.68
C PRO A 87 24.75 -13.68 -4.32
N LEU A 88 23.85 -12.71 -4.16
CA LEU A 88 23.04 -12.56 -2.95
C LEU A 88 22.02 -13.70 -2.86
N ASN A 89 21.36 -14.02 -3.98
CA ASN A 89 20.44 -15.14 -4.10
C ASN A 89 21.10 -16.46 -3.66
N LYS A 90 22.30 -16.75 -4.18
CA LYS A 90 23.06 -17.97 -3.85
C LYS A 90 23.37 -18.11 -2.36
N ILE A 91 23.77 -17.03 -1.69
CA ILE A 91 23.99 -17.06 -0.24
C ILE A 91 22.69 -17.30 0.50
N LEU A 92 21.61 -16.64 0.10
CA LEU A 92 20.31 -16.82 0.73
C LEU A 92 19.79 -18.26 0.59
N VAL A 93 20.03 -18.91 -0.54
CA VAL A 93 19.73 -20.34 -0.71
C VAL A 93 20.64 -21.22 0.16
N GLN A 94 21.95 -20.98 0.12
CA GLN A 94 22.95 -21.85 0.79
C GLN A 94 22.92 -21.74 2.32
N ASN A 95 22.79 -20.52 2.83
CA ASN A 95 22.99 -20.24 4.25
C ASN A 95 21.68 -20.14 5.03
N TYR A 96 20.60 -19.72 4.35
CA TYR A 96 19.29 -19.52 4.98
C TYR A 96 18.26 -20.57 4.55
N GLY A 97 18.60 -21.47 3.62
CA GLY A 97 17.73 -22.57 3.20
C GLY A 97 16.48 -22.13 2.43
N TYR A 98 16.48 -20.90 1.87
CA TYR A 98 15.38 -20.43 1.05
C TYR A 98 15.35 -21.15 -0.30
N ASP A 99 14.15 -21.34 -0.85
CA ASP A 99 14.01 -21.69 -2.26
C ASP A 99 14.41 -20.50 -3.16
N ASP A 100 14.65 -20.76 -4.44
CA ASP A 100 15.17 -19.75 -5.39
C ASP A 100 14.23 -18.53 -5.53
N HIS A 101 12.93 -18.74 -5.53
CA HIS A 101 11.96 -17.64 -5.63
C HIS A 101 11.99 -16.79 -4.37
N THR A 102 11.95 -17.40 -3.19
CA THR A 102 12.05 -16.68 -1.91
C THR A 102 13.37 -15.95 -1.78
N ALA A 103 14.49 -16.59 -2.13
CA ALA A 103 15.82 -15.98 -2.10
C ALA A 103 15.91 -14.76 -3.03
N MET A 104 15.28 -14.78 -4.21
CA MET A 104 15.25 -13.64 -5.12
C MET A 104 14.43 -12.47 -4.54
N VAL A 105 13.25 -12.76 -3.98
CA VAL A 105 12.41 -11.75 -3.31
C VAL A 105 13.13 -11.13 -2.11
N GLN A 106 13.84 -11.94 -1.33
CA GLN A 106 14.62 -11.47 -0.18
C GLN A 106 15.84 -10.67 -0.64
N SER A 107 16.53 -11.09 -1.70
CA SER A 107 17.64 -10.34 -2.32
C SER A 107 17.20 -8.93 -2.67
N LEU A 108 16.04 -8.80 -3.33
CA LEU A 108 15.46 -7.52 -3.69
C LEU A 108 15.11 -6.66 -2.47
N LYS A 109 14.51 -7.26 -1.43
CA LYS A 109 14.19 -6.55 -0.17
C LYS A 109 15.44 -6.01 0.52
N ILE A 110 16.48 -6.84 0.66
CA ILE A 110 17.72 -6.50 1.36
C ILE A 110 18.43 -5.33 0.67
N ILE A 111 18.49 -5.32 -0.66
CA ILE A 111 19.11 -4.18 -1.37
C ILE A 111 18.27 -2.91 -1.23
N SER A 112 16.93 -3.00 -1.31
CA SER A 112 16.07 -1.81 -1.34
C SER A 112 15.85 -1.19 0.04
N ARG A 113 15.91 -1.97 1.13
CA ARG A 113 15.58 -1.51 2.50
C ARG A 113 16.63 -1.92 3.51
N ASP A 114 17.16 -0.96 4.25
CA ASP A 114 18.12 -1.22 5.32
C ASP A 114 17.49 -2.00 6.49
N SER A 115 16.21 -1.75 6.81
CA SER A 115 15.47 -2.51 7.83
C SER A 115 15.29 -3.99 7.49
N ALA A 116 15.30 -4.36 6.20
CA ALA A 116 15.26 -5.77 5.81
C ALA A 116 16.58 -6.46 6.18
N LEU A 117 17.72 -5.80 5.99
CA LEU A 117 19.03 -6.31 6.40
C LEU A 117 19.14 -6.43 7.93
N GLU A 118 18.55 -5.50 8.68
CA GLU A 118 18.55 -5.56 10.16
C GLU A 118 17.88 -6.83 10.71
N LEU A 119 16.84 -7.35 10.04
CA LEU A 119 16.20 -8.61 10.45
C LEU A 119 17.18 -9.79 10.41
N TYR A 120 18.07 -9.82 9.41
CA TYR A 120 19.11 -10.84 9.32
C TYR A 120 20.17 -10.67 10.41
N ARG A 121 20.46 -9.42 10.83
CA ARG A 121 21.39 -9.14 11.95
C ARG A 121 20.86 -9.65 13.27
N CYS A 122 19.57 -9.43 13.55
CA CYS A 122 18.93 -9.90 14.79
C CYS A 122 18.84 -11.43 14.86
N TYR A 123 18.68 -12.10 13.71
CA TYR A 123 18.61 -13.57 13.67
C TYR A 123 19.98 -14.24 13.89
N HIS A 124 21.08 -13.57 13.55
CA HIS A 124 22.46 -14.09 13.64
C HIS A 124 23.38 -13.24 14.53
N GLU A 125 22.97 -12.93 15.76
CA GLU A 125 23.83 -12.18 16.69
C GLU A 125 25.20 -12.86 16.93
N GLU A 126 25.25 -14.21 16.85
CA GLU A 126 26.45 -15.00 17.12
C GLU A 126 27.39 -15.21 15.91
N ASN A 127 26.94 -14.97 14.66
CA ASN A 127 27.72 -15.28 13.45
C ASN A 127 28.14 -14.03 12.63
N GLN A 128 29.00 -13.21 13.23
CA GLN A 128 29.47 -11.93 12.65
C GLN A 128 30.16 -12.08 11.29
N THR A 129 30.88 -13.18 11.06
CA THR A 129 31.59 -13.43 9.80
C THR A 129 30.62 -13.57 8.62
N GLU A 130 29.56 -14.35 8.80
CA GLU A 130 28.53 -14.57 7.79
C GLU A 130 27.76 -13.28 7.46
N MET A 131 27.46 -12.49 8.49
CA MET A 131 26.82 -11.18 8.33
C MET A 131 27.68 -10.21 7.52
N ASN A 132 28.99 -10.16 7.77
CA ASN A 132 29.90 -9.30 7.02
C ASN A 132 29.97 -9.70 5.54
N VAL A 133 29.96 -10.99 5.23
CA VAL A 133 29.90 -11.50 3.86
C VAL A 133 28.60 -11.09 3.17
N LEU A 134 27.46 -11.20 3.86
CA LEU A 134 26.16 -10.77 3.32
C LEU A 134 26.15 -9.26 3.01
N ILE A 135 26.70 -8.44 3.91
CA ILE A 135 26.80 -6.98 3.73
C ILE A 135 27.72 -6.63 2.55
N GLU A 136 28.87 -7.30 2.42
CA GLU A 136 29.80 -7.09 1.31
C GLU A 136 29.15 -7.39 -0.04
N ILE A 137 28.47 -8.54 -0.14
CA ILE A 137 27.79 -8.96 -1.36
C ILE A 137 26.60 -8.07 -1.69
N ARG A 138 25.83 -7.65 -0.68
CA ARG A 138 24.79 -6.64 -0.84
C ARG A 138 25.35 -5.36 -1.45
N ASN A 139 26.42 -4.81 -0.87
CA ASN A 139 27.03 -3.56 -1.33
C ASN A 139 27.61 -3.69 -2.74
N SER A 140 28.24 -4.83 -3.06
CA SER A 140 28.70 -5.13 -4.42
C SER A 140 27.54 -5.18 -5.43
N SER A 141 26.42 -5.79 -5.05
CA SER A 141 25.21 -5.87 -5.88
C SER A 141 24.60 -4.49 -6.12
N ILE A 142 24.51 -3.65 -5.07
CA ILE A 142 24.06 -2.26 -5.16
C ILE A 142 24.94 -1.48 -6.15
N GLN A 143 26.27 -1.57 -6.02
CA GLN A 143 27.19 -0.87 -6.93
C GLN A 143 27.02 -1.31 -8.40
N LYS A 144 26.75 -2.60 -8.65
CA LYS A 144 26.47 -3.11 -10.01
C LYS A 144 25.17 -2.52 -10.56
N ILE A 145 24.12 -2.44 -9.74
CA ILE A 145 22.82 -1.87 -10.13
C ILE A 145 22.93 -0.36 -10.37
N GLU A 146 23.68 0.37 -9.54
CA GLU A 146 23.93 1.81 -9.73
C GLU A 146 24.67 2.10 -11.03
N LYS A 147 25.59 1.22 -11.45
CA LYS A 147 26.27 1.32 -12.78
C LYS A 147 25.29 1.19 -13.94
N LEU A 148 24.16 0.50 -13.76
CA LEU A 148 23.06 0.44 -14.73
C LEU A 148 22.17 1.69 -14.71
N LYS A 149 22.49 2.70 -13.88
CA LYS A 149 21.70 3.92 -13.66
C LYS A 149 20.28 3.64 -13.12
N VAL A 150 20.11 2.51 -12.44
CA VAL A 150 18.86 2.11 -11.79
C VAL A 150 18.92 2.48 -10.31
N ASN A 151 17.85 3.10 -9.80
CA ASN A 151 17.73 3.38 -8.37
C ASN A 151 17.27 2.12 -7.63
N TYR A 152 18.20 1.43 -6.97
CA TYR A 152 17.93 0.20 -6.23
C TYR A 152 16.93 0.37 -5.07
N ARG A 153 16.78 1.58 -4.51
CA ARG A 153 15.87 1.84 -3.37
C ARG A 153 14.40 1.75 -3.76
N ILE A 154 14.08 2.03 -5.02
CA ILE A 154 12.70 1.94 -5.54
C ILE A 154 12.43 0.62 -6.27
N LEU A 155 13.45 -0.19 -6.52
CA LEU A 155 13.36 -1.37 -7.38
C LEU A 155 12.33 -2.39 -6.88
N GLU A 156 12.30 -2.67 -5.56
CA GLU A 156 11.26 -3.55 -4.98
C GLU A 156 9.85 -2.99 -5.20
N ALA A 157 9.66 -1.70 -4.97
CA ALA A 157 8.37 -1.06 -5.12
C ALA A 157 7.92 -1.09 -6.59
N SER A 158 8.80 -0.70 -7.52
CA SER A 158 8.54 -0.71 -8.96
C SER A 158 8.18 -2.11 -9.45
N ALA A 159 8.96 -3.13 -9.09
CA ALA A 159 8.69 -4.51 -9.50
C ALA A 159 7.34 -5.02 -8.95
N ARG A 160 6.97 -4.63 -7.73
CA ARG A 160 5.66 -4.99 -7.14
C ARG A 160 4.50 -4.27 -7.82
N TYR A 161 4.65 -2.99 -8.17
CA TYR A 161 3.62 -2.27 -8.92
C TYR A 161 3.43 -2.85 -10.32
N GLU A 162 4.53 -3.12 -11.03
CA GLU A 162 4.48 -3.74 -12.35
C GLU A 162 3.85 -5.15 -12.30
N MET A 163 4.16 -5.93 -11.27
CA MET A 163 3.53 -7.22 -11.02
C MET A 163 2.00 -7.09 -10.83
N LEU A 164 1.55 -6.10 -10.06
CA LEU A 164 0.12 -5.84 -9.84
C LEU A 164 -0.57 -5.36 -11.12
N ASP A 165 0.03 -4.41 -11.83
CA ASP A 165 -0.54 -3.86 -13.06
C ASP A 165 -0.70 -4.95 -14.12
N ASN A 166 0.33 -5.79 -14.31
CA ASN A 166 0.27 -6.91 -15.24
C ASN A 166 -0.81 -7.92 -14.85
N ALA A 167 -0.92 -8.28 -13.57
CA ALA A 167 -1.92 -9.22 -13.09
C ALA A 167 -3.36 -8.68 -13.24
N LEU A 168 -3.57 -7.39 -12.95
CA LEU A 168 -4.88 -6.76 -13.14
C LEU A 168 -5.30 -6.76 -14.61
N VAL A 169 -4.36 -6.51 -15.53
CA VAL A 169 -4.61 -6.54 -16.97
C VAL A 169 -4.90 -7.97 -17.45
N GLU A 170 -4.10 -8.94 -17.04
CA GLU A 170 -4.24 -10.36 -17.42
C GLU A 170 -5.61 -10.93 -17.00
N HIS A 171 -6.08 -10.57 -15.81
CA HIS A 171 -7.38 -11.00 -15.27
C HIS A 171 -8.55 -10.10 -15.70
N ASN A 172 -8.31 -9.15 -16.61
CA ASN A 172 -9.31 -8.20 -17.11
C ASN A 172 -10.03 -7.42 -15.98
N ILE A 173 -9.32 -7.16 -14.88
CA ILE A 173 -9.79 -6.37 -13.74
C ILE A 173 -9.52 -4.90 -14.05
N ILE A 174 -10.21 -4.39 -15.06
CA ILE A 174 -10.11 -3.00 -15.48
C ILE A 174 -11.20 -2.22 -14.75
N ILE A 175 -10.82 -1.39 -13.78
CA ILE A 175 -11.73 -0.40 -13.21
C ILE A 175 -12.05 0.56 -14.36
N LYS A 176 -13.26 0.45 -14.91
CA LYS A 176 -13.77 1.44 -15.85
C LYS A 176 -13.84 2.77 -15.10
N ASP A 177 -12.88 3.64 -15.35
CA ASP A 177 -13.03 5.06 -15.06
C ASP A 177 -14.14 5.57 -15.97
N GLU A 178 -15.38 5.45 -15.52
CA GLU A 178 -16.42 6.32 -16.04
C GLU A 178 -15.95 7.74 -15.78
N LEU A 179 -15.81 8.53 -16.85
CA LEU A 179 -15.45 9.94 -16.81
C LEU A 179 -16.23 10.62 -15.67
N HIS A 180 -15.57 10.82 -14.54
CA HIS A 180 -16.20 11.32 -13.34
C HIS A 180 -16.72 12.74 -13.63
N LYS A 181 -18.01 12.98 -13.37
CA LYS A 181 -18.48 14.37 -13.20
C LYS A 181 -17.84 14.90 -11.93
N GLU A 182 -17.04 15.98 -12.03
CA GLU A 182 -16.36 16.63 -10.90
C GLU A 182 -17.30 16.72 -9.67
N SER A 183 -16.82 16.26 -8.52
CA SER A 183 -17.61 16.26 -7.27
C SER A 183 -17.92 17.70 -6.82
N ARG A 184 -18.98 17.89 -6.02
CA ARG A 184 -19.29 19.23 -5.47
C ARG A 184 -18.11 19.80 -4.68
N SER A 185 -17.37 18.94 -3.97
CA SER A 185 -16.18 19.33 -3.22
C SER A 185 -15.07 19.81 -4.16
N GLU A 186 -14.80 19.07 -5.25
CA GLU A 186 -13.81 19.47 -6.27
C GLU A 186 -14.17 20.79 -6.94
N LYS A 187 -15.45 21.02 -7.25
CA LYS A 187 -15.91 22.30 -7.82
C LYS A 187 -15.67 23.47 -6.89
N VAL A 188 -15.97 23.29 -5.60
CA VAL A 188 -15.74 24.31 -4.58
C VAL A 188 -14.25 24.54 -4.41
N ASP A 189 -13.46 23.47 -4.28
CA ASP A 189 -12.02 23.54 -4.12
C ASP A 189 -11.34 24.27 -5.29
N LYS A 190 -11.76 24.01 -6.53
CA LYS A 190 -11.29 24.70 -7.74
C LYS A 190 -11.54 26.22 -7.71
N ILE A 191 -12.64 26.65 -7.11
CA ILE A 191 -12.95 28.08 -6.92
C ILE A 191 -12.10 28.64 -5.78
N LEU A 192 -12.02 27.93 -4.66
CA LEU A 192 -11.26 28.35 -3.47
C LEU A 192 -9.74 28.39 -3.70
N THR A 193 -9.21 27.56 -4.59
CA THR A 193 -7.77 27.46 -4.91
C THR A 193 -7.38 28.21 -6.18
N HIS A 194 -8.32 28.92 -6.82
CA HIS A 194 -8.04 29.65 -8.05
C HIS A 194 -6.96 30.72 -7.85
N LYS A 195 -6.02 30.83 -8.79
CA LYS A 195 -4.85 31.75 -8.72
C LYS A 195 -5.19 33.19 -8.30
N TYR A 196 -6.35 33.70 -8.73
CA TYR A 196 -6.80 35.06 -8.43
C TYR A 196 -7.96 35.13 -7.43
N TYR A 197 -8.91 34.19 -7.49
CA TYR A 197 -10.10 34.23 -6.62
C TYR A 197 -9.82 33.60 -5.26
N GLY A 198 -8.89 32.65 -5.17
CA GLY A 198 -8.50 32.01 -3.91
C GLY A 198 -7.95 33.00 -2.89
N PRO A 199 -6.92 33.82 -3.23
CA PRO A 199 -6.43 34.86 -2.32
C PRO A 199 -7.52 35.87 -1.91
N LEU A 200 -8.41 36.26 -2.83
CA LEU A 200 -9.50 37.20 -2.55
C LEU A 200 -10.52 36.61 -1.56
N ILE A 201 -10.98 35.39 -1.80
CA ILE A 201 -11.91 34.67 -0.93
C ILE A 201 -11.27 34.42 0.44
N PHE A 202 -9.99 34.08 0.48
CA PHE A 202 -9.25 33.86 1.72
C PHE A 202 -9.19 35.12 2.58
N ILE A 203 -8.84 36.27 2.00
CA ILE A 203 -8.82 37.56 2.72
C ILE A 203 -10.22 37.92 3.24
N PHE A 204 -11.25 37.72 2.40
CA PHE A 204 -12.63 37.96 2.80
C PHE A 204 -13.07 37.08 3.98
N LEU A 205 -12.77 35.78 3.91
CA LEU A 205 -13.08 34.83 4.98
C LEU A 205 -12.35 35.20 6.27
N LEU A 206 -11.06 35.56 6.18
CA LEU A 206 -10.27 36.01 7.31
C LEU A 206 -10.87 37.28 7.94
N TYR A 207 -11.29 38.25 7.12
CA TYR A 207 -11.98 39.46 7.58
C TYR A 207 -13.28 39.12 8.31
N CYS A 208 -14.12 38.24 7.75
CA CYS A 208 -15.37 37.81 8.40
C CYS A 208 -15.12 37.14 9.75
N ILE A 209 -14.09 36.31 9.87
CA ILE A 209 -13.70 35.69 11.14
C ILE A 209 -13.31 36.78 12.15
N PHE A 210 -12.45 37.73 11.77
CA PHE A 210 -12.06 38.83 12.66
C PHE A 210 -13.26 39.66 13.12
N GLN A 211 -14.13 40.09 12.20
CA GLN A 211 -15.33 40.84 12.53
C GLN A 211 -16.26 40.06 13.47
N SER A 212 -16.40 38.75 13.25
CA SER A 212 -17.22 37.90 14.09
C SER A 212 -16.66 37.82 15.52
N ILE A 213 -15.34 37.63 15.66
CA ILE A 213 -14.68 37.58 16.97
C ILE A 213 -14.87 38.90 17.74
N PHE A 214 -14.64 40.05 17.10
CA PHE A 214 -14.81 41.36 17.77
C PHE A 214 -16.26 41.65 18.13
N THR A 215 -17.21 41.28 17.26
CA THR A 215 -18.64 41.45 17.51
C THR A 215 -19.08 40.59 18.70
N TRP A 216 -18.62 39.34 18.77
CA TRP A 216 -18.93 38.46 19.89
C TRP A 216 -18.23 38.86 21.19
N ALA A 217 -17.00 39.38 21.11
CA ALA A 217 -16.27 39.90 22.26
C ALA A 217 -16.90 41.18 22.85
N ALA A 218 -17.59 41.98 22.02
CA ALA A 218 -18.27 43.21 22.47
C ALA A 218 -19.45 42.92 23.41
N VAL A 219 -20.14 41.78 23.26
CA VAL A 219 -21.28 41.39 24.10
C VAL A 219 -20.90 41.23 25.60
N PRO A 220 -19.92 40.38 25.98
CA PRO A 220 -19.48 40.27 27.37
C PRO A 220 -18.79 41.54 27.88
N MET A 221 -18.07 42.28 27.02
CA MET A 221 -17.47 43.56 27.40
C MET A 221 -18.53 44.59 27.83
N ASN A 222 -19.64 44.66 27.07
CA ASN A 222 -20.78 45.52 27.42
C ASN A 222 -21.49 45.06 28.70
N TRP A 223 -21.59 43.75 28.95
CA TRP A 223 -22.16 43.24 30.21
C TRP A 223 -21.32 43.61 31.43
N ILE A 224 -19.99 43.53 31.32
CA ILE A 224 -19.09 43.97 32.40
C ILE A 224 -19.22 45.47 32.63
N ASN A 225 -19.23 46.27 31.57
CA ASN A 225 -19.38 47.73 31.68
C ASN A 225 -20.72 48.14 32.32
N LEU A 226 -21.81 47.41 32.05
CA LEU A 226 -23.12 47.65 32.67
C LEU A 226 -23.20 47.17 34.12
N GLY A 227 -22.41 46.15 34.51
CA GLY A 227 -22.37 45.63 35.89
C GLY A 227 -21.39 46.35 36.81
N VAL A 228 -20.48 47.18 36.26
CA VAL A 228 -19.47 47.96 37.01
C VAL A 228 -19.76 49.47 36.92
N GLY A 229 -21.02 49.84 36.66
CA GLY A 229 -21.54 51.21 36.75
C GLY A 229 -22.26 51.47 38.06
#